data_AF-A0A8I1S156-F1
#
_entry.id   AF-A0A8I1S156-F1
#
_cell.length_a   1.000
_cell.length_b   1.000
_cell.length_c   1.000
_cell.angle_alpha   90.00
_cell.angle_beta   90.00
_cell.angle_gamma   90.00
#
_symmetry.space_group_name_H-M   'P 1'
#
loop_
_entity.id
_entity.type
_entity.pdbx_description
1 polymer ?
#
loop_
_entity_poly.entity_id
_entity_poly.type
_entity_poly.pdbx_seq_one_letter_code
_entity_poly.pdbx_strand_id
1 'polypeptide(L)'
;MLQFLHWFFHEARIWVTDAAQTHPLWSFPIAFVIAFSESFVGVSFIIPGTILLVTLGGVIGATDIGIFPGWAGAVLGSVLGDWISWWIGLHYHHQIVHVWPFRKFEAQIEKALHFFHRWGTAAIFIGRFMGPFRATVPLVAGMSELEFWPFQIANAASALLWAYVLLAFPAVAMRFLIA
;
A
#
# COMPACT_ATOMS: atom_id res chain seq x y z
N MET A 1 -3.40 23.24 4.37
CA MET A 1 -3.42 21.78 4.11
C MET A 1 -3.52 21.45 2.63
N LEU A 2 -4.54 21.92 1.89
CA LEU A 2 -4.69 21.61 0.45
C LEU A 2 -3.53 22.09 -0.44
N GLN A 3 -3.00 23.31 -0.22
CA GLN A 3 -1.84 23.81 -0.97
C GLN A 3 -0.56 23.00 -0.69
N PHE A 4 -0.33 22.60 0.57
CA PHE A 4 0.80 21.73 0.93
C PHE A 4 0.69 20.36 0.26
N LEU A 5 -0.51 19.77 0.27
CA LEU A 5 -0.75 18.49 -0.39
C LEU A 5 -0.51 18.58 -1.90
N HIS A 6 -1.07 19.60 -2.59
CA HIS A 6 -0.82 19.79 -4.01
C HIS A 6 0.67 19.97 -4.33
N TRP A 7 1.38 20.77 -3.54
CA TRP A 7 2.82 20.95 -3.69
C TRP A 7 3.59 19.64 -3.45
N PHE A 8 3.29 18.92 -2.36
CA PHE A 8 3.93 17.65 -2.04
C PHE A 8 3.73 16.61 -3.14
N PHE A 9 2.52 16.52 -3.71
CA PHE A 9 2.24 15.61 -4.83
C PHE A 9 2.95 16.00 -6.11
N HIS A 10 3.05 17.31 -6.38
CA HIS A 10 3.79 17.81 -7.53
C HIS A 10 5.29 17.45 -7.42
N GLU A 11 5.90 17.74 -6.28
CA GLU A 11 7.31 17.43 -6.02
C GLU A 11 7.58 15.92 -5.98
N ALA A 12 6.74 15.16 -5.29
CA ALA A 12 6.86 13.70 -5.23
C ALA A 12 6.76 13.07 -6.62
N ARG A 13 5.87 13.59 -7.48
CA ARG A 13 5.77 13.14 -8.88
C ARG A 13 7.05 13.42 -9.65
N ILE A 14 7.59 14.65 -9.56
CA ILE A 14 8.82 15.04 -10.26
C ILE A 14 9.98 14.16 -9.79
N TRP A 15 10.12 13.99 -8.48
CA TRP A 15 11.18 13.19 -7.89
C TRP A 15 11.11 11.72 -8.32
N VAL A 16 9.92 11.11 -8.29
CA VAL A 16 9.71 9.73 -8.76
C VAL A 16 10.06 9.60 -10.24
N THR A 17 9.69 10.58 -11.07
CA THR A 17 9.99 10.53 -12.51
C THR A 17 11.50 10.65 -12.79
N ASP A 18 12.18 11.59 -12.12
CA ASP A 18 13.60 11.87 -12.32
C ASP A 18 14.49 10.72 -11.80
N ALA A 19 14.18 10.21 -10.60
CA ALA A 19 14.89 9.09 -10.00
C ALA A 19 14.67 7.78 -10.78
N ALA A 20 13.46 7.55 -11.31
CA ALA A 20 13.18 6.37 -12.12
C ALA A 20 13.85 6.43 -13.50
N GLN A 21 14.01 7.62 -14.10
CA GLN A 21 14.64 7.80 -15.42
C GLN A 21 16.17 7.64 -15.38
N THR A 22 16.80 7.98 -14.25
CA THR A 22 18.27 7.94 -14.12
C THR A 22 18.82 6.52 -14.02
N HIS A 23 18.20 5.62 -13.25
CA HIS A 23 18.52 4.18 -13.33
C HIS A 23 17.31 3.27 -13.16
N PRO A 24 17.18 2.21 -14.01
CA PRO A 24 16.14 1.19 -13.91
C PRO A 24 15.93 0.59 -12.51
N LEU A 25 17.03 0.45 -11.77
CA LEU A 25 17.05 -0.17 -10.44
C LEU A 25 16.40 0.70 -9.35
N TRP A 26 16.25 2.01 -9.55
CA TRP A 26 15.57 2.90 -8.59
C TRP A 26 14.07 2.65 -8.49
N SER A 27 13.47 2.02 -9.50
CA SER A 27 12.05 1.64 -9.45
C SER A 27 11.73 0.72 -8.27
N PHE A 28 12.67 -0.15 -7.85
CA PHE A 28 12.51 -1.02 -6.69
C PHE A 28 12.40 -0.26 -5.35
N PRO A 29 13.42 0.50 -4.89
CA PRO A 29 13.37 1.18 -3.60
C PRO A 29 12.26 2.23 -3.55
N ILE A 30 11.97 2.90 -4.67
CA ILE A 30 10.87 3.86 -4.75
C ILE A 30 9.53 3.15 -4.53
N ALA A 31 9.26 2.08 -5.30
CA ALA A 31 8.03 1.32 -5.15
C ALA A 31 7.89 0.71 -3.75
N PHE A 32 9.00 0.24 -3.17
CA PHE A 32 9.04 -0.28 -1.81
C PHE A 32 8.60 0.76 -0.78
N VAL A 33 9.20 1.95 -0.77
CA VAL A 33 8.89 3.00 0.20
C VAL A 33 7.44 3.47 0.05
N ILE A 34 6.97 3.65 -1.19
CA ILE A 34 5.59 4.06 -1.45
C ILE A 34 4.60 2.99 -0.96
N ALA A 35 4.80 1.73 -1.36
CA ALA A 35 3.89 0.64 -1.00
C ALA A 35 3.92 0.35 0.50
N PHE A 36 5.10 0.41 1.13
CA PHE A 36 5.23 0.29 2.58
C PHE A 36 4.45 1.38 3.31
N SER A 37 4.61 2.63 2.88
CA SER A 37 3.91 3.78 3.48
C SER A 37 2.39 3.65 3.34
N GLU A 38 1.92 3.15 2.19
CA GLU A 38 0.50 2.95 1.90
C GLU A 38 -0.13 1.77 2.68
N SER A 39 0.68 0.78 3.04
CA SER A 39 0.26 -0.41 3.80
C SER A 39 0.44 -0.26 5.30
N PHE A 40 1.39 0.56 5.74
CA PHE A 40 1.68 0.77 7.15
C PHE A 40 0.59 1.62 7.80
N VAL A 41 -0.02 1.07 8.86
CA VAL A 41 -1.09 1.74 9.58
C VAL A 41 -0.58 3.03 10.25
N GLY A 42 -1.35 4.11 10.12
CA GLY A 42 -0.94 5.45 10.58
C GLY A 42 -0.36 6.31 9.45
N VAL A 43 0.62 5.80 8.70
CA VAL A 43 1.26 6.53 7.58
C VAL A 43 0.35 6.56 6.35
N SER A 44 -0.35 5.45 6.08
CA SER A 44 -1.33 5.30 5.01
C SER A 44 -2.47 6.33 5.02
N PHE A 45 -2.75 6.96 6.16
CA PHE A 45 -3.76 8.02 6.24
C PHE A 45 -3.26 9.39 5.75
N ILE A 46 -1.93 9.55 5.63
CA ILE A 46 -1.28 10.81 5.27
C ILE A 46 -0.80 10.76 3.82
N ILE A 47 -0.28 9.60 3.39
CA ILE A 47 0.36 9.43 2.10
C ILE A 47 -0.58 8.63 1.19
N PRO A 48 -1.07 9.19 0.06
CA PRO A 48 -1.82 8.43 -0.94
C PRO A 48 -0.86 7.73 -1.91
N GLY A 49 -0.22 6.67 -1.43
CA GLY A 49 0.74 5.88 -2.19
C GLY A 49 0.17 5.22 -3.45
N THR A 50 -1.14 4.96 -3.51
CA THR A 50 -1.79 4.43 -4.73
C THR A 50 -1.55 5.33 -5.95
N ILE A 51 -1.69 6.65 -5.80
CA ILE A 51 -1.50 7.61 -6.91
C ILE A 51 -0.03 7.63 -7.34
N LEU A 52 0.89 7.56 -6.38
CA LEU A 52 2.33 7.54 -6.64
C LEU A 52 2.76 6.25 -7.35
N LEU A 53 2.22 5.09 -6.98
CA LEU A 53 2.47 3.82 -7.68
C LEU A 53 1.91 3.83 -9.11
N VAL A 54 0.70 4.36 -9.31
CA VAL A 54 0.13 4.50 -10.66
C VAL A 54 1.01 5.40 -11.53
N THR A 55 1.49 6.50 -10.96
CA THR A 55 2.43 7.42 -11.62
C THR A 55 3.73 6.71 -12.00
N LEU A 56 4.31 5.95 -11.06
CA LEU A 56 5.51 5.14 -11.30
C LEU A 56 5.28 4.11 -12.43
N GLY A 57 4.12 3.45 -12.46
CA GLY A 57 3.73 2.54 -13.55
C GLY A 57 3.72 3.23 -14.90
N GLY A 58 3.15 4.44 -15.00
CA GLY A 58 3.17 5.24 -16.22
C GLY A 58 4.61 5.57 -16.68
N VAL A 59 5.48 5.95 -15.74
CA VAL A 59 6.90 6.20 -16.05
C VAL A 59 7.60 4.95 -16.60
N ILE A 60 7.42 3.80 -15.95
CA ILE A 60 7.96 2.50 -16.40
C ILE A 60 7.49 2.17 -17.83
N GLY A 61 6.24 2.50 -18.16
CA GLY A 61 5.69 2.35 -19.51
C GLY A 61 6.37 3.27 -20.53
N ALA A 62 6.60 4.53 -20.18
CA ALA A 62 7.18 5.54 -21.06
C ALA A 62 8.69 5.34 -21.32
N THR A 63 9.42 4.74 -20.38
CA THR A 63 10.89 4.62 -20.43
C THR A 63 11.40 3.21 -20.78
N ASP A 64 10.49 2.24 -20.95
CA ASP A 64 10.79 0.83 -21.24
C ASP A 64 11.70 0.13 -20.20
N ILE A 65 11.72 0.63 -18.96
CA ILE A 65 12.63 0.21 -17.87
C ILE A 65 12.36 -1.21 -17.33
N GLY A 66 11.29 -1.87 -17.77
CA GLY A 66 10.86 -3.17 -17.27
C GLY A 66 10.14 -3.06 -15.92
N ILE A 67 9.01 -3.76 -15.80
CA ILE A 67 8.13 -3.64 -14.62
C ILE A 67 8.66 -4.37 -13.38
N PHE A 68 9.52 -5.36 -13.57
CA PHE A 68 9.87 -6.33 -12.53
C PHE A 68 10.46 -5.70 -11.26
N PRO A 69 11.45 -4.77 -11.31
CA PRO A 69 12.03 -4.23 -10.09
C PRO A 69 11.01 -3.38 -9.31
N GLY A 70 10.22 -2.54 -9.99
CA GLY A 70 9.14 -1.78 -9.36
C GLY A 70 8.06 -2.68 -8.75
N TRP A 71 7.67 -3.74 -9.46
CA TRP A 71 6.70 -4.71 -8.94
C TRP A 71 7.20 -5.45 -7.71
N ALA A 72 8.43 -5.97 -7.75
CA ALA A 72 9.04 -6.65 -6.61
C ALA A 72 9.18 -5.72 -5.39
N GLY A 73 9.57 -4.46 -5.62
CA GLY A 73 9.62 -3.43 -4.58
C GLY A 73 8.26 -3.18 -3.93
N ALA A 74 7.23 -2.95 -4.75
CA ALA A 74 5.87 -2.72 -4.26
C ALA A 74 5.31 -3.91 -3.47
N VAL A 75 5.56 -5.15 -3.93
CA VAL A 75 5.14 -6.36 -3.22
C VAL A 75 5.82 -6.44 -1.86
N LEU A 76 7.15 -6.32 -1.81
CA LEU A 76 7.90 -6.42 -0.55
C LEU A 76 7.53 -5.31 0.44
N GLY A 77 7.38 -4.07 -0.06
CA GLY A 77 6.98 -2.93 0.76
C GLY A 77 5.59 -3.11 1.37
N SER A 78 4.60 -3.48 0.54
CA SER A 78 3.23 -3.69 1.03
C SER A 78 3.09 -4.88 1.98
N VAL A 79 3.75 -6.01 1.69
CA VAL A 79 3.77 -7.18 2.58
C VAL A 79 4.36 -6.81 3.93
N LEU A 80 5.48 -6.10 3.95
CA LEU A 80 6.14 -5.69 5.19
C LEU A 80 5.29 -4.68 5.97
N GLY A 81 4.71 -3.68 5.30
CA GLY A 81 3.84 -2.68 5.94
C GLY A 81 2.61 -3.31 6.61
N ASP A 82 1.95 -4.24 5.91
CA ASP A 82 0.80 -4.96 6.45
C ASP A 82 1.21 -5.91 7.58
N TRP A 83 2.37 -6.57 7.47
CA TRP A 83 2.87 -7.44 8.53
C TRP A 83 3.16 -6.69 9.82
N ILE A 84 3.82 -5.52 9.74
CA ILE A 84 4.04 -4.70 10.94
C ILE A 84 2.70 -4.22 11.51
N SER A 85 1.74 -3.84 10.65
CA SER A 85 0.41 -3.43 11.09
C SER A 85 -0.34 -4.54 11.82
N TRP A 86 -0.29 -5.77 11.31
CA TRP A 86 -0.82 -6.96 11.98
C TRP A 86 -0.11 -7.23 13.31
N TRP A 87 1.22 -7.15 13.34
CA TRP A 87 1.99 -7.37 14.57
C TRP A 87 1.67 -6.34 15.65
N ILE A 88 1.52 -5.08 15.26
CA ILE A 88 1.05 -4.00 16.14
C ILE A 88 -0.35 -4.33 16.69
N GLY A 89 -1.27 -4.80 15.84
CA GLY A 89 -2.61 -5.21 16.27
C GLY A 89 -2.58 -6.38 17.25
N LEU A 90 -1.74 -7.37 16.98
CA LEU A 90 -1.56 -8.55 17.83
C LEU A 90 -0.95 -8.21 19.19
N HIS A 91 -0.05 -7.22 19.26
CA HIS A 91 0.63 -6.87 20.49
C HIS A 91 -0.18 -5.92 21.38
N TYR A 92 -0.85 -4.93 20.78
CA TYR A 92 -1.58 -3.89 21.52
C TYR A 92 -3.09 -4.15 21.62
N HIS A 93 -3.61 -5.10 20.86
CA HIS A 93 -5.03 -5.46 20.82
C HIS A 93 -5.94 -4.22 20.75
N HIS A 94 -6.98 -4.15 21.60
CA HIS A 94 -7.90 -3.03 21.62
C HIS A 94 -7.28 -1.73 22.15
N GLN A 95 -6.19 -1.79 22.91
CA GLN A 95 -5.60 -0.59 23.54
C GLN A 95 -5.12 0.42 22.49
N ILE A 96 -4.78 -0.03 21.28
CA ILE A 96 -4.27 0.83 20.22
C ILE A 96 -5.25 1.91 19.78
N VAL A 97 -6.56 1.67 19.87
CA VAL A 97 -7.57 2.64 19.43
C VAL A 97 -7.57 3.91 20.29
N HIS A 98 -7.00 3.85 21.50
CA HIS A 98 -6.90 5.01 22.39
C HIS A 98 -5.61 5.83 22.20
N VAL A 99 -4.67 5.32 21.40
CA VAL A 99 -3.35 5.93 21.16
C VAL A 99 -3.40 6.83 19.92
N TRP A 100 -2.66 7.94 19.92
CA TRP A 100 -2.49 8.76 18.73
C TRP A 100 -1.55 8.04 17.72
N PRO A 101 -1.83 8.01 16.41
CA PRO A 101 -2.92 8.70 15.70
C PRO A 101 -4.23 7.89 15.58
N PHE A 102 -4.24 6.62 15.99
CA PHE A 102 -5.35 5.67 15.82
C PHE A 102 -6.68 6.13 16.43
N ARG A 103 -6.65 6.90 17.53
CA ARG A 103 -7.85 7.52 18.13
C ARG A 103 -8.66 8.38 17.15
N LYS A 104 -8.00 8.98 16.15
CA LYS A 104 -8.69 9.77 15.11
C LYS A 104 -9.41 8.89 14.08
N PHE A 105 -9.11 7.60 14.06
CA PHE A 105 -9.56 6.63 13.06
C PHE A 105 -10.37 5.48 13.68
N GLU A 106 -10.88 5.67 14.90
CA GLU A 106 -11.68 4.67 15.63
C GLU A 106 -12.86 4.16 14.78
N ALA A 107 -13.61 5.05 14.14
CA ALA A 107 -14.72 4.68 13.26
C ALA A 107 -14.29 3.83 12.05
N GLN A 108 -13.08 4.03 11.53
CA GLN A 108 -12.51 3.23 10.44
C GLN A 108 -12.08 1.85 10.94
N ILE A 109 -11.48 1.80 12.14
CA ILE A 109 -11.08 0.55 12.80
C ILE A 109 -12.32 -0.29 13.13
N GLU A 110 -13.39 0.30 13.66
CA GLU A 110 -14.67 -0.40 13.92
C GLU A 110 -15.28 -0.97 12.63
N LYS A 111 -15.31 -0.18 11.55
CA LYS A 111 -15.77 -0.68 10.24
C LYS A 111 -14.91 -1.84 9.75
N ALA A 112 -13.60 -1.75 9.92
CA ALA A 112 -12.67 -2.82 9.56
C ALA A 112 -12.88 -4.07 10.43
N LEU A 113 -13.21 -3.91 11.71
CA LEU A 113 -13.58 -4.98 12.63
C LEU A 113 -14.85 -5.70 12.18
N HIS A 114 -15.92 -4.97 11.89
CA HIS A 114 -17.15 -5.55 11.33
C HIS A 114 -16.91 -6.26 9.99
N PHE A 115 -16.09 -5.68 9.13
CA PHE A 115 -15.71 -6.30 7.86
C PHE A 115 -14.92 -7.59 8.10
N PHE A 116 -13.96 -7.58 9.01
CA PHE A 116 -13.16 -8.74 9.36
C PHE A 116 -14.00 -9.85 10.00
N HIS A 117 -14.93 -9.54 10.90
CA HIS A 117 -15.86 -10.54 11.47
C HIS A 117 -16.71 -11.23 10.41
N ARG A 118 -17.06 -10.53 9.32
CA ARG A 118 -17.87 -11.10 8.24
C ARG A 118 -17.06 -11.97 7.27
N TRP A 119 -15.81 -11.62 6.98
CA TRP A 119 -15.02 -12.24 5.91
C TRP A 119 -13.79 -13.02 6.38
N GLY A 120 -13.40 -12.89 7.65
CA GLY A 120 -12.22 -13.52 8.24
C GLY A 120 -10.96 -13.23 7.43
N THR A 121 -10.16 -14.26 7.15
CA THR A 121 -8.93 -14.15 6.35
C THR A 121 -9.15 -13.56 4.94
N ALA A 122 -10.32 -13.77 4.33
CA ALA A 122 -10.63 -13.17 3.03
C ALA A 122 -10.72 -11.64 3.08
N ALA A 123 -10.98 -11.07 4.26
CA ALA A 123 -10.96 -9.62 4.46
C ALA A 123 -9.59 -9.01 4.13
N ILE A 124 -8.48 -9.70 4.40
CA ILE A 124 -7.13 -9.21 4.10
C ILE A 124 -6.96 -9.03 2.60
N PHE A 125 -7.40 -10.03 1.83
CA PHE A 125 -7.29 -10.01 0.38
C PHE A 125 -8.19 -8.92 -0.22
N ILE A 126 -9.47 -8.90 0.16
CA ILE A 126 -10.47 -7.98 -0.40
C ILE A 126 -10.19 -6.54 0.06
N GLY A 127 -9.88 -6.36 1.34
CA GLY A 127 -9.63 -5.07 1.97
C GLY A 127 -8.45 -4.31 1.36
N ARG A 128 -7.46 -5.01 0.79
CA ARG A 128 -6.34 -4.36 0.10
C ARG A 128 -6.76 -3.52 -1.12
N PHE A 129 -7.86 -3.89 -1.78
CA PHE A 129 -8.39 -3.15 -2.92
C PHE A 129 -9.32 -2.00 -2.51
N MET A 130 -9.61 -1.85 -1.22
CA MET A 130 -10.48 -0.80 -0.69
C MET A 130 -9.65 0.22 0.11
N GLY A 131 -9.45 1.42 -0.44
CA GLY A 131 -8.53 2.43 0.09
C GLY A 131 -8.56 2.62 1.61
N PRO A 132 -9.71 2.96 2.23
CA PRO A 132 -9.81 3.18 3.68
C PRO A 132 -9.54 1.94 4.54
N PHE A 133 -9.68 0.74 3.98
CA PHE A 133 -9.59 -0.53 4.70
C PHE A 133 -8.19 -1.16 4.60
N ARG A 134 -7.35 -0.70 3.67
CA ARG A 134 -6.10 -1.36 3.32
C ARG A 134 -5.15 -1.55 4.50
N ALA A 135 -4.93 -0.50 5.29
CA ALA A 135 -4.03 -0.58 6.45
C ALA A 135 -4.76 -0.91 7.75
N THR A 136 -6.07 -0.67 7.85
CA THR A 136 -6.86 -0.97 9.05
C THR A 136 -7.22 -2.44 9.16
N VAL A 137 -7.43 -3.14 8.04
CA VAL A 137 -7.78 -4.57 8.05
C VAL A 137 -6.63 -5.45 8.57
N PRO A 138 -5.38 -5.28 8.13
CA PRO A 138 -4.24 -5.98 8.73
C PRO A 138 -4.12 -5.73 10.24
N LEU A 139 -4.29 -4.47 10.67
CA LEU A 139 -4.30 -4.11 12.09
C LEU A 139 -5.38 -4.88 12.86
N VAL A 140 -6.62 -4.83 12.38
CA VAL A 140 -7.77 -5.52 13.00
C VAL A 140 -7.60 -7.03 13.01
N ALA A 141 -7.02 -7.61 11.95
CA ALA A 141 -6.72 -9.03 11.88
C ALA A 141 -5.74 -9.44 12.99
N GLY A 142 -4.75 -8.59 13.28
CA GLY A 142 -3.86 -8.76 14.43
C GLY A 142 -4.59 -8.63 15.77
N MET A 143 -5.43 -7.60 15.93
CA MET A 143 -6.23 -7.39 17.14
C MET A 143 -7.15 -8.57 17.46
N SER A 144 -7.61 -9.28 16.42
CA SER A 144 -8.45 -10.46 16.48
C SER A 144 -7.65 -11.77 16.58
N GLU A 145 -6.34 -11.69 16.83
CA GLU A 145 -5.44 -12.83 17.02
C GLU A 145 -5.42 -13.82 15.84
N LEU A 146 -5.60 -13.31 14.61
CA LEU A 146 -5.49 -14.16 13.43
C LEU A 146 -4.08 -14.77 13.35
N GLU A 147 -4.03 -16.08 13.16
CA GLU A 147 -2.79 -16.83 13.03
C GLU A 147 -1.87 -16.29 11.92
N PHE A 148 -0.56 -16.40 12.15
CA PHE A 148 0.47 -15.85 11.27
C PHE A 148 0.38 -16.37 9.83
N TRP A 149 0.22 -17.68 9.63
CA TRP A 149 0.26 -18.26 8.28
C TRP A 149 -0.96 -17.91 7.42
N PRO A 150 -2.21 -18.04 7.90
CA PRO A 150 -3.38 -17.55 7.18
C PRO A 150 -3.26 -16.07 6.82
N PHE A 151 -2.77 -15.24 7.74
CA PHE A 151 -2.51 -13.83 7.49
C PHE A 151 -1.48 -13.62 6.35
N GLN A 152 -0.30 -14.24 6.47
CA GLN A 152 0.79 -14.02 5.51
C GLN A 152 0.50 -14.55 4.12
N ILE A 153 -0.24 -15.66 4.00
CA ILE A 153 -0.65 -16.19 2.69
C ILE A 153 -1.60 -15.21 2.01
N ALA A 154 -2.63 -14.72 2.71
CA ALA A 154 -3.57 -13.76 2.16
C ALA A 154 -2.91 -12.40 1.85
N ASN A 155 -2.00 -11.96 2.72
CA ASN A 155 -1.17 -10.78 2.54
C ASN A 155 -0.27 -10.92 1.29
N ALA A 156 0.57 -11.95 1.19
CA ALA A 156 1.44 -12.11 0.04
C ALA A 156 0.65 -12.24 -1.28
N ALA A 157 -0.41 -13.07 -1.30
CA ALA A 157 -1.22 -13.29 -2.48
C ALA A 157 -1.91 -12.01 -3.00
N SER A 158 -2.49 -11.21 -2.11
CA SER A 158 -3.11 -9.95 -2.50
C SER A 158 -2.09 -8.88 -2.89
N ALA A 159 -0.88 -8.91 -2.32
CA ALA A 159 0.17 -7.93 -2.62
C ALA A 159 0.68 -8.12 -4.05
N LEU A 160 0.93 -9.38 -4.44
CA LEU A 160 1.35 -9.75 -5.80
C LEU A 160 0.39 -9.20 -6.84
N LEU A 161 -0.91 -9.45 -6.65
CA LEU A 161 -1.96 -9.00 -7.56
C LEU A 161 -2.12 -7.47 -7.56
N TRP A 162 -2.21 -6.86 -6.38
CA TRP A 162 -2.42 -5.43 -6.24
C TRP A 162 -1.27 -4.62 -6.85
N ALA A 163 -0.03 -4.97 -6.53
CA ALA A 163 1.15 -4.32 -7.08
C ALA A 163 1.23 -4.46 -8.60
N TYR A 164 0.86 -5.65 -9.12
CA TYR A 164 0.83 -5.88 -10.55
C TYR A 164 -0.20 -4.98 -11.23
N VAL A 165 -1.43 -4.93 -10.71
CA VAL A 165 -2.50 -4.09 -11.29
C VAL A 165 -2.11 -2.61 -11.30
N LEU A 166 -1.58 -2.08 -10.20
CA LEU A 166 -1.24 -0.65 -10.10
C LEU A 166 -0.07 -0.22 -10.99
N LEU A 167 0.87 -1.11 -11.27
CA LEU A 167 2.03 -0.79 -12.11
C LEU A 167 1.81 -1.16 -13.57
N ALA A 168 1.26 -2.35 -13.84
CA ALA A 168 1.13 -2.88 -15.20
C ALA A 168 0.07 -2.14 -16.00
N PHE A 169 -1.08 -1.82 -15.40
CA PHE A 169 -2.16 -1.15 -16.12
C PHE A 169 -1.72 0.23 -16.66
N PRO A 170 -1.12 1.13 -15.84
CA PRO A 170 -0.60 2.40 -16.34
C PRO A 170 0.60 2.23 -17.28
N ALA A 171 1.47 1.26 -17.04
CA ALA A 171 2.63 1.01 -17.91
C ALA A 171 2.20 0.61 -19.32
N VAL A 172 1.24 -0.31 -19.44
CA VAL A 172 0.68 -0.75 -20.71
C VAL A 172 -0.06 0.38 -21.40
N ALA A 173 -0.93 1.09 -20.67
CA ALA A 173 -1.66 2.24 -21.21
C ALA A 173 -0.70 3.31 -21.77
N MET A 174 0.39 3.62 -21.04
CA MET A 174 1.36 4.61 -21.47
C MET A 174 2.12 4.19 -22.73
N ARG A 175 2.48 2.90 -22.87
CA ARG A 175 3.11 2.38 -24.09
C ARG A 175 2.22 2.55 -25.32
N PHE A 176 0.91 2.30 -25.19
CA PHE A 176 -0.04 2.50 -26.28
C PHE A 176 -0.25 3.97 -26.65
N LEU A 177 -0.05 4.90 -25.72
CA LEU A 177 -0.21 6.34 -25.98
C LEU A 177 1.00 6.98 -26.67
N ILE A 178 2.18 6.36 -26.60
CA ILE A 178 3.43 6.88 -27.17
C ILE A 178 3.80 6.15 -28.48
N ALA A 179 3.25 4.96 -28.72
CA ALA A 179 3.40 4.20 -29.97
C ALA A 179 2.58 4.81 -31.12
#